data_AF-A0A2S8RTB9-F1
#
_entry.id   AF-A0A2S8RTB9-F1
#
_cell.length_a   1.000
_cell.length_b   1.000
_cell.length_c   1.000
_cell.angle_alpha   90.00
_cell.angle_beta   90.00
_cell.angle_gamma   90.00
#
_symmetry.space_group_name_H-M   'P 1'
#
loop_
_entity.id
_entity.type
_entity.pdbx_description
1 polymer ?
#
loop_
_entity_poly.entity_id
_entity_poly.type
_entity_poly.pdbx_seq_one_letter_code
_entity_poly.pdbx_strand_id
1 'polypeptide(L)' 'MSVQRFFTTKEVAGLMRVAATTVHKRHCAVGNFWGVLPVKTPNGKLLWPADAIEALLEKHEAGQTV' A
#
# COMPACT_ATOMS: atom_id res chain seq x y z
N MET A 1 -22.91 5.91 0.83
CA MET A 1 -22.07 5.97 -0.37
C MET A 1 -20.64 5.69 0.05
N SER A 2 -20.20 4.42 0.01
CA SER A 2 -18.83 4.07 0.42
C SER A 2 -17.89 4.45 -0.72
N VAL A 3 -17.11 5.51 -0.50
CA VAL A 3 -16.01 5.91 -1.38
C VAL A 3 -14.97 4.79 -1.35
N GLN A 4 -14.92 3.97 -2.40
CA GLN A 4 -13.82 3.03 -2.65
C GLN A 4 -12.57 3.88 -2.91
N ARG A 5 -11.90 4.31 -1.84
CA ARG A 5 -10.69 5.11 -1.91
C ARG A 5 -9.56 4.20 -2.37
N PHE A 6 -8.84 4.62 -3.40
CA PHE A 6 -7.61 3.98 -3.84
C PHE A 6 -6.47 4.97 -3.64
N PHE A 7 -5.39 4.52 -3.03
CA PHE A 7 -4.16 5.29 -2.89
C PHE A 7 -3.18 4.92 -4.00
N THR A 8 -2.41 5.91 -4.42
CA THR A 8 -1.25 5.69 -5.26
C THR A 8 -0.06 5.21 -4.43
N THR A 9 0.93 4.59 -5.07
CA THR A 9 2.17 4.16 -4.40
C THR A 9 2.85 5.28 -3.63
N LYS A 10 2.76 6.53 -4.10
CA LYS A 10 3.34 7.70 -3.41
C LYS A 10 2.59 8.04 -2.12
N GLU A 11 1.27 7.96 -2.14
CA GLU A 11 0.45 8.21 -0.95
C GLU A 11 0.66 7.12 0.11
N VAL A 12 0.68 5.85 -0.31
CA VAL A 12 1.00 4.73 0.58
C VAL A 12 2.39 4.89 1.21
N ALA A 13 3.38 5.30 0.41
CA ALA A 13 4.72 5.57 0.88
C ALA A 13 4.75 6.68 1.94
N GLY A 14 3.99 7.77 1.72
CA GLY A 14 3.84 8.85 2.69
C GLY A 14 3.19 8.40 4.00
N LEU A 15 2.10 7.63 3.91
CA LEU A 15 1.37 7.11 5.08
C LEU A 15 2.25 6.17 5.92
N MET A 16 2.99 5.27 5.28
CA MET A 16 3.87 4.33 5.98
C MET A 16 5.26 4.89 6.29
N ARG A 17 5.53 6.17 5.98
CA ARG A 17 6.85 6.81 6.10
C ARG A 17 7.99 6.00 5.47
N VAL A 18 7.70 5.28 4.39
CA VAL A 18 8.68 4.51 3.62
C VAL A 18 8.96 5.20 2.30
N ALA A 19 10.13 4.93 1.71
CA ALA A 19 10.39 5.39 0.35
C ALA A 19 9.51 4.63 -0.65
N ALA A 20 8.93 5.33 -1.63
CA ALA A 20 8.18 4.71 -2.72
C ALA A 20 9.03 3.66 -3.48
N THR A 21 10.35 3.86 -3.54
CA THR A 21 11.30 2.89 -4.11
C THR A 21 11.33 1.57 -3.36
N THR A 22 11.17 1.57 -2.04
CA THR A 22 11.04 0.35 -1.22
C THR A 22 9.74 -0.38 -1.52
N VAL A 23 8.64 0.36 -1.69
CA VAL A 23 7.34 -0.22 -2.09
C VAL A 23 7.46 -0.90 -3.45
N HIS A 24 8.06 -0.22 -4.43
CA HIS A 24 8.30 -0.80 -5.75
C HIS A 24 9.24 -2.02 -5.71
N LYS A 25 10.36 -1.94 -4.99
CA LYS A 25 11.30 -3.07 -4.86
C LYS A 25 10.64 -4.29 -4.24
N ARG A 26 9.90 -4.10 -3.15
CA ARG A 26 9.22 -5.20 -2.46
C ARG A 26 8.09 -5.78 -3.31
N HIS A 27 7.30 -4.92 -3.96
CA HIS A 27 6.24 -5.38 -4.85
C HIS A 27 6.80 -6.16 -6.04
N CYS A 28 7.91 -5.73 -6.66
CA CYS A 28 8.55 -6.49 -7.73
C CYS A 28 9.17 -7.82 -7.24
N ALA A 29 9.70 -7.86 -6.02
CA ALA A 29 10.36 -9.06 -5.49
C ALA A 29 9.36 -10.12 -4.97
N VAL A 30 8.26 -9.70 -4.37
CA VAL A 30 7.30 -10.60 -3.69
C VAL A 30 5.97 -10.71 -4.45
N GLY A 31 5.68 -9.78 -5.36
CA GLY A 31 4.40 -9.70 -6.07
C GLY A 31 3.25 -9.16 -5.20
N ASN A 32 3.43 -9.06 -3.88
CA ASN A 32 2.53 -8.42 -2.94
C ASN A 32 3.27 -7.37 -2.12
N PHE A 33 2.54 -6.42 -1.56
CA PHE A 33 3.08 -5.52 -0.55
C PHE A 33 2.37 -5.79 0.77
N TRP A 34 3.01 -6.56 1.65
CA TRP A 34 2.49 -6.99 2.95
C TRP A 34 1.09 -7.62 2.89
N GLY A 35 0.81 -8.42 1.86
CA GLY A 35 -0.49 -9.06 1.64
C GLY A 35 -1.50 -8.19 0.89
N VAL A 36 -1.19 -6.93 0.58
CA VAL A 36 -2.02 -6.09 -0.28
C VAL A 36 -1.66 -6.35 -1.74
N LEU A 37 -2.69 -6.66 -2.54
CA LEU A 37 -2.59 -6.79 -3.98
C LEU A 37 -2.93 -5.46 -4.63
N PRO A 38 -2.02 -4.85 -5.39
CA PRO A 38 -2.35 -3.65 -6.13
C PRO A 38 -3.25 -3.97 -7.32
N VAL A 39 -4.22 -3.11 -7.56
CA VAL A 39 -5.06 -3.14 -8.75
C VAL A 39 -4.28 -2.49 -9.89
N LYS A 40 -4.00 -3.28 -10.93
CA LYS A 40 -3.39 -2.74 -12.16
C LYS A 40 -4.44 -1.96 -12.92
N THR A 41 -4.19 -0.67 -13.11
CA THR A 41 -5.02 0.14 -14.01
C THR A 41 -4.57 -0.01 -15.47
N PRO A 42 -5.49 0.18 -16.44
CA PRO A 42 -5.12 0.25 -17.85
C PRO A 42 -4.06 1.33 -18.16
N ASN A 43 -3.98 2.36 -17.31
CA ASN A 43 -2.99 3.44 -17.40
C ASN A 43 -1.59 3.04 -16.89
N GLY A 44 -1.33 1.77 -16.57
CA GLY A 44 -0.04 1.28 -16.07
C GLY A 44 0.30 1.71 -14.64
N LYS A 45 -0.64 2.34 -13.92
CA LYS A 45 -0.47 2.70 -12.51
C LYS A 45 -0.95 1.57 -11.60
N LEU A 46 -0.25 1.40 -10.48
CA LEU A 46 -0.63 0.53 -9.38
C LEU A 46 -1.51 1.32 -8.41
N LEU A 47 -2.76 0.89 -8.26
CA LEU A 47 -3.69 1.44 -7.27
C LEU A 47 -3.77 0.50 -6.08
N TRP A 48 -3.66 1.07 -4.88
CA TRP A 48 -3.71 0.35 -3.63
C TRP A 48 -5.07 0.62 -2.97
N PRO A 49 -5.88 -0.41 -2.66
CA PRO A 49 -7.14 -0.19 -1.98
C PRO A 49 -6.89 0.40 -0.58
N ALA A 50 -7.57 1.50 -0.26
CA ALA A 50 -7.39 2.20 1.01
C ALA A 50 -7.68 1.30 2.21
N ASP A 51 -8.73 0.49 2.14
CA ASP A 51 -9.13 -0.46 3.19
C ASP A 51 -7.98 -1.41 3.58
N ALA A 52 -7.28 -1.94 2.58
CA ALA A 52 -6.15 -2.84 2.83
C ALA A 52 -4.92 -2.09 3.38
N ILE A 53 -4.70 -0.85 2.96
CA ILE A 53 -3.60 -0.01 3.47
C ILE A 53 -3.89 0.47 4.90
N GLU A 54 -5.12 0.81 5.21
CA GLU A 54 -5.56 1.18 6.56
C GLU A 54 -5.44 -0.01 7.51
N ALA A 55 -5.93 -1.20 7.12
CA ALA A 55 -5.73 -2.43 7.90
C ALA A 55 -4.25 -2.80 8.06
N LEU A 56 -3.42 -2.44 7.09
CA LEU A 56 -1.98 -2.62 7.15
C LEU A 56 -1.31 -1.65 8.11
N LEU A 57 -1.72 -0.38 8.07
CA LEU A 57 -1.24 0.67 8.96
C LEU A 57 -1.58 0.32 10.41
N GLU A 58 -2.83 -0.10 10.66
CA GLU A 58 -3.28 -0.53 11.98
C GLU A 58 -2.44 -1.71 12.50
N LYS A 59 -2.13 -2.70 11.64
CA LYS A 59 -1.23 -3.80 11.99
C LYS A 59 0.22 -3.36 12.24
N HIS A 60 0.71 -2.39 11.48
CA HIS A 60 2.06 -1.84 11.66
C HIS A 60 2.17 -1.06 12.97
N GLU A 61 1.18 -0.25 13.30
CA GLU A 61 1.07 0.48 14.57
C GLU A 61 1.00 -0.50 15.76
N ALA A 62 0.24 -1.59 15.62
CA ALA A 62 0.18 -2.66 16.63
C ALA A 62 1.52 -3.40 16.81
N GLY A 63 2.38 -3.44 15.79
CA GLY A 63 3.70 -4.08 15.83
C GLY A 63 4.85 -3.17 16.29
N GLN A 64 4.62 -1.85 16.40
CA GLN A 64 5.66 -0.86 16.70
C GLN A 64 5.72 -0.44 18.18
N THR A 65 5.00 -1.13 19.07
CA THR A 65 5.14 -0.97 20.53
C THR A 65 5.97 -2.12 21.11
N VAL A 66 7.29 -2.11 20.89
CA VAL A 66 8.30 -2.78 21.75
C VAL A 66 9.65 -2.07 21.65
#